data_AF-A0A8D8HCF0-F1
#
_entry.id   AF-A0A8D8HCF0-F1
#
_cell.length_a   1.000
_cell.length_b   1.000
_cell.length_c   1.000
_cell.angle_alpha   90.00
_cell.angle_beta   90.00
_cell.angle_gamma   90.00
#
_symmetry.space_group_name_H-M   'P 1'
#
loop_
_entity.id
_entity.type
_entity.pdbx_description
1 polymer ?
#
loop_
_entity_poly.entity_id
_entity_poly.type
_entity_poly.pdbx_seq_one_letter_code
_entity_poly.pdbx_strand_id
1 'polypeptide(L)'
;MSSSFAAGGTTDNEAAQKFLEALQTDFRNLSLETKKKYPQIKESCEEAILKLKTAGANPQTPVYYVVNQILYPLVQGCESKDVKIIKFCLGMMQRLITQQVVDQKGARYITDTLWMLMENGTEEVKVLQSVTLLLTTNTVVHGETLAKTLVLCFRLHFTKDSTTINTAGATVRQLVSLVFERVVAEEAEAEANQDEKREVNLEELKMATAVA
;
A
#
# COMPACT_ATOMS: atom_id res chain seq x y z
N MET A 1 -14.13 -6.70 -10.73
CA MET A 1 -14.98 -6.97 -9.55
C MET A 1 -15.08 -5.69 -8.72
N SER A 2 -15.99 -4.80 -9.10
CA SER A 2 -16.35 -3.62 -8.32
C SER A 2 -17.58 -3.96 -7.48
N SER A 3 -17.38 -4.61 -6.34
CA SER A 3 -18.47 -4.84 -5.38
C SER A 3 -18.53 -3.73 -4.35
N SER A 4 -19.38 -2.75 -4.64
CA SER A 4 -20.35 -2.16 -3.71
C SER A 4 -19.89 -1.90 -2.27
N PHE A 5 -19.26 -0.74 -2.04
CA PHE A 5 -19.16 -0.12 -0.71
C PHE A 5 -20.45 0.66 -0.41
N ALA A 6 -21.54 -0.06 -0.13
CA ALA A 6 -22.82 0.54 0.25
C ALA A 6 -23.59 -0.34 1.25
N ALA A 7 -22.99 -0.58 2.42
CA ALA A 7 -23.69 -0.93 3.68
C ALA A 7 -22.66 -1.08 4.82
N GLY A 8 -22.28 0.01 5.51
CA GLY A 8 -21.23 -0.09 6.55
C GLY A 8 -21.02 1.14 7.45
N GLY A 9 -22.06 1.88 7.81
CA GLY A 9 -21.88 3.19 8.48
C GLY A 9 -21.26 3.17 9.89
N THR A 10 -21.35 2.06 10.64
CA THR A 10 -20.93 2.00 12.05
C THR A 10 -19.74 1.07 12.31
N THR A 11 -19.71 -0.11 11.69
CA THR A 11 -18.62 -1.09 11.84
C THR A 11 -17.32 -0.62 11.18
N ASP A 12 -17.40 0.06 10.04
CA ASP A 12 -16.21 0.53 9.31
C ASP A 12 -15.53 1.68 10.07
N ASN A 13 -16.32 2.50 10.78
CA ASN A 13 -15.81 3.61 11.57
C ASN A 13 -15.12 3.12 12.86
N GLU A 14 -15.67 2.11 13.54
CA GLU A 14 -15.03 1.51 14.72
C GLU A 14 -13.72 0.79 14.36
N ALA A 15 -13.69 0.08 13.23
CA ALA A 15 -12.48 -0.57 12.73
C ALA A 15 -11.40 0.47 12.35
N ALA A 16 -11.79 1.55 11.67
CA ALA A 16 -10.89 2.65 11.35
C ALA A 16 -10.33 3.32 12.62
N GLN A 17 -11.15 3.53 13.64
CA GLN A 17 -10.72 4.12 14.90
C GLN A 17 -9.72 3.23 15.64
N LYS A 18 -10.00 1.92 15.76
CA LYS A 18 -9.05 0.94 16.34
C LYS A 18 -7.72 0.91 15.59
N PHE A 19 -7.77 1.01 14.25
CA PHE A 19 -6.58 1.06 13.43
C PHE A 19 -5.74 2.33 13.69
N LEU A 20 -6.38 3.50 13.77
CA LEU A 20 -5.69 4.76 14.08
C LEU A 20 -5.08 4.73 15.48
N GLU A 21 -5.74 4.14 16.47
CA GLU A 21 -5.22 3.95 17.83
C GLU A 21 -4.00 3.02 17.87
N ALA A 22 -4.04 1.92 17.10
CA ALA A 22 -2.90 1.03 16.93
C ALA A 22 -1.69 1.79 16.33
N LEU A 23 -1.91 2.57 15.26
CA LEU A 23 -0.85 3.39 14.66
C LEU A 23 -0.27 4.40 15.64
N GLN A 24 -1.10 5.07 16.46
CA GLN A 24 -0.60 5.98 17.48
C GLN A 24 0.31 5.25 18.49
N THR A 25 -0.06 4.04 18.89
CA THR A 25 0.73 3.21 19.81
C THR A 25 2.08 2.84 19.19
N ASP A 26 2.10 2.48 17.91
CA ASP A 26 3.34 2.15 17.23
C ASP A 26 4.26 3.35 17.05
N PHE A 27 3.73 4.53 16.71
CA PHE A 27 4.55 5.74 16.66
C PHE A 27 5.06 6.16 18.05
N ARG A 28 4.31 5.90 19.13
CA ARG A 28 4.84 6.10 20.50
C ARG A 28 6.01 5.16 20.77
N ASN A 29 5.89 3.90 20.39
CA ASN A 29 6.96 2.92 20.55
C ASN A 29 8.20 3.28 19.72
N LEU A 30 8.02 3.67 18.45
CA LEU A 30 9.10 4.12 17.57
C LEU A 30 9.78 5.38 18.13
N SER A 31 9.00 6.34 18.63
CA SER A 31 9.50 7.56 19.28
C SER A 31 10.39 7.24 20.49
N LEU A 32 9.96 6.29 21.35
CA LEU A 32 10.75 5.85 22.49
C LEU A 32 12.06 5.14 22.08
N GLU A 33 12.01 4.30 21.06
CA GLU A 33 13.18 3.57 20.54
C GLU A 33 14.21 4.53 19.91
N THR A 34 13.73 5.59 19.25
CA THR A 34 14.55 6.55 18.51
C THR A 34 15.05 7.74 19.33
N LYS A 35 14.41 8.05 20.48
CA LYS A 35 14.68 9.21 21.33
C LYS A 35 16.15 9.52 21.59
N LYS A 36 16.99 8.50 21.81
CA LYS A 36 18.42 8.70 22.18
C LYS A 36 19.33 8.89 20.98
N LYS A 37 19.13 8.10 19.93
CA LYS A 37 20.06 8.03 18.78
C LYS A 37 19.59 8.85 17.58
N TYR A 38 18.29 9.10 17.46
CA TYR A 38 17.68 9.74 16.30
C TYR A 38 16.59 10.75 16.73
N PRO A 39 16.98 11.89 17.33
CA PRO A 39 16.02 12.90 17.80
C PRO A 39 15.06 13.40 16.71
N GLN A 40 15.53 13.52 15.47
CA GLN A 40 14.71 13.94 14.32
C GLN A 40 13.59 12.95 13.98
N ILE A 41 13.82 11.65 14.17
CA ILE A 41 12.79 10.61 13.94
C ILE A 41 11.76 10.67 15.06
N LYS A 42 12.21 10.88 16.31
CA LYS A 42 11.35 11.07 17.47
C LYS A 42 10.39 12.25 17.27
N GLU A 43 10.88 13.39 16.80
CA GLU A 43 10.05 14.59 16.52
C GLU A 43 9.00 14.30 15.44
N SER A 44 9.43 13.67 14.34
CA SER A 44 8.52 13.29 13.25
C SER A 44 7.45 12.28 13.70
N CYS A 45 7.78 11.38 14.62
CA CYS A 45 6.81 10.46 15.24
C CYS A 45 5.81 11.20 16.13
N GLU A 46 6.25 12.19 16.91
CA GLU A 46 5.35 13.00 17.75
C GLU A 46 4.37 13.82 16.89
N GLU A 47 4.83 14.38 15.78
CA GLU A 47 3.97 15.06 14.81
C GLU A 47 2.96 14.09 14.19
N ALA A 48 3.40 12.89 13.80
CA ALA A 48 2.51 11.85 13.26
C ALA A 48 1.42 11.44 14.27
N ILE A 49 1.75 11.33 15.56
CA ILE A 49 0.77 11.03 16.62
C ILE A 49 -0.28 12.15 16.71
N LEU A 50 0.12 13.42 16.62
CA LEU A 50 -0.83 14.54 16.64
C LEU A 50 -1.78 14.47 15.43
N LYS A 51 -1.25 14.22 14.23
CA LYS A 51 -2.05 14.06 13.01
C LYS A 51 -3.06 12.90 13.13
N LEU A 52 -2.65 11.78 13.69
CA LEU A 52 -3.52 10.62 13.93
C LEU A 52 -4.62 10.93 14.96
N LYS A 53 -4.33 11.69 16.01
CA LYS A 53 -5.33 12.14 16.98
C LYS A 53 -6.36 13.06 16.34
N THR A 54 -5.92 14.03 15.55
CA THR A 54 -6.82 14.95 14.82
C THR A 54 -7.71 14.18 13.85
N ALA A 55 -7.17 13.19 13.14
CA ALA A 55 -7.94 12.32 12.27
C ALA A 55 -8.98 11.49 13.03
N GLY A 56 -8.62 10.89 14.17
CA GLY A 56 -9.56 10.14 15.01
C GLY A 56 -10.68 11.00 15.58
N ALA A 57 -10.43 12.28 15.82
CA ALA A 57 -11.43 13.25 16.25
C ALA A 57 -12.31 13.77 15.10
N ASN A 58 -11.91 13.57 13.84
CA ASN A 58 -12.64 14.01 12.66
C ASN A 58 -12.86 12.85 11.67
N PRO A 59 -13.92 12.04 11.88
CA PRO A 59 -14.22 10.85 11.07
C PRO A 59 -14.46 11.11 9.58
N GLN A 60 -14.64 12.38 9.17
CA GLN A 60 -14.80 12.76 7.77
C GLN A 60 -13.47 12.80 7.01
N THR A 61 -12.33 12.73 7.71
CA THR A 61 -11.01 12.75 7.08
C THR A 61 -10.72 11.38 6.45
N PRO A 62 -10.48 11.29 5.13
CA PRO A 62 -10.15 10.01 4.52
C PRO A 62 -8.86 9.43 5.09
N VAL A 63 -8.87 8.15 5.47
CA VAL A 63 -7.75 7.49 6.17
C VAL A 63 -6.46 7.54 5.34
N TYR A 64 -6.55 7.36 4.02
CA TYR A 64 -5.38 7.40 3.13
C TYR A 64 -4.65 8.75 3.15
N TYR A 65 -5.37 9.85 3.38
CA TYR A 65 -4.77 11.19 3.47
C TYR A 65 -3.86 11.29 4.70
N VAL A 66 -4.34 10.77 5.83
CA VAL A 66 -3.59 10.71 7.09
C VAL A 66 -2.38 9.80 6.94
N VAL A 67 -2.57 8.62 6.32
CA VAL A 67 -1.50 7.66 6.02
C VAL A 67 -0.36 8.32 5.25
N ASN A 68 -0.65 9.08 4.20
CA ASN A 68 0.37 9.79 3.43
C ASN A 68 1.19 10.79 4.27
N GLN A 69 0.60 11.41 5.29
CA GLN A 69 1.31 12.34 6.16
C GLN A 69 2.19 11.65 7.20
N ILE A 70 1.92 10.38 7.52
CA ILE A 70 2.67 9.61 8.53
C ILE A 70 3.69 8.65 7.90
N LEU A 71 3.78 8.56 6.57
CA LEU A 71 4.81 7.75 5.91
C LEU A 71 6.22 8.31 6.16
N TYR A 72 6.37 9.63 6.23
CA TYR A 72 7.67 10.29 6.38
C TYR A 72 8.53 9.76 7.56
N PRO A 73 8.04 9.71 8.82
CA PRO A 73 8.82 9.12 9.92
C PRO A 73 9.18 7.65 9.70
N LEU A 74 8.37 6.87 8.96
CA LEU A 74 8.70 5.49 8.64
C LEU A 74 9.86 5.41 7.64
N VAL A 75 9.88 6.30 6.64
CA VAL A 75 11.00 6.42 5.69
C VAL A 75 12.28 6.78 6.43
N GLN A 76 12.25 7.79 7.30
CA GLN A 76 13.42 8.17 8.10
C GLN A 76 13.91 7.02 9.01
N GLY A 77 12.97 6.25 9.57
CA GLY A 77 13.30 5.03 10.32
C GLY A 77 14.02 3.99 9.48
N CYS A 78 13.59 3.79 8.24
CA CYS A 78 14.27 2.92 7.28
C CYS A 78 15.67 3.44 6.89
N GLU A 79 15.87 4.75 6.86
CA GLU A 79 17.17 5.39 6.56
C GLU A 79 18.17 5.38 7.75
N SER A 80 17.71 5.07 8.97
CA SER A 80 18.52 5.11 10.19
C SER A 80 19.71 4.14 10.22
N LYS A 81 19.73 3.15 9.30
CA LYS A 81 20.68 2.01 9.28
C LYS A 81 20.64 1.10 10.52
N ASP A 82 19.77 1.38 11.49
CA ASP A 82 19.57 0.52 12.65
C ASP A 82 18.55 -0.56 12.31
N VAL A 83 19.03 -1.81 12.19
CA VAL A 83 18.20 -2.96 11.77
C VAL A 83 16.96 -3.14 12.64
N LYS A 84 17.02 -2.80 13.94
CA LYS A 84 15.85 -2.91 14.82
C LYS A 84 14.77 -1.89 14.44
N ILE A 85 15.17 -0.65 14.15
CA ILE A 85 14.26 0.42 13.71
C ILE A 85 13.71 0.10 12.33
N ILE A 86 14.56 -0.32 11.39
CA ILE A 86 14.16 -0.70 10.03
C ILE A 86 13.09 -1.81 10.07
N LYS A 87 13.31 -2.87 10.86
CA LYS A 87 12.35 -3.96 11.05
C LYS A 87 11.01 -3.47 11.58
N PHE A 88 11.02 -2.50 12.49
CA PHE A 88 9.82 -1.91 13.07
C PHE A 88 9.05 -1.11 12.00
N CYS A 89 9.73 -0.21 11.29
CA CYS A 89 9.14 0.62 10.25
C CYS A 89 8.59 -0.20 9.08
N LEU A 90 9.32 -1.23 8.62
CA LEU A 90 8.84 -2.17 7.62
C LEU A 90 7.56 -2.89 8.07
N GLY A 91 7.50 -3.34 9.33
CA GLY A 91 6.30 -3.99 9.86
C GLY A 91 5.09 -3.04 9.89
N MET A 92 5.30 -1.77 10.24
CA MET A 92 4.25 -0.75 10.16
C MET A 92 3.78 -0.55 8.71
N MET A 93 4.70 -0.41 7.74
CA MET A 93 4.37 -0.26 6.32
C MET A 93 3.57 -1.46 5.80
N GLN A 94 4.00 -2.68 6.12
CA GLN A 94 3.27 -3.90 5.76
C GLN A 94 1.84 -3.88 6.29
N ARG A 95 1.63 -3.44 7.53
CA ARG A 95 0.28 -3.32 8.09
C ARG A 95 -0.56 -2.24 7.38
N LEU A 96 0.03 -1.11 6.99
CA LEU A 96 -0.68 -0.10 6.17
C LEU A 96 -1.17 -0.71 4.85
N ILE A 97 -0.32 -1.52 4.20
CA ILE A 97 -0.64 -2.22 2.94
C ILE A 97 -1.76 -3.24 3.16
N THR A 98 -1.68 -4.05 4.22
CA THR A 98 -2.68 -5.08 4.54
C THR A 98 -4.07 -4.49 4.80
N GLN A 99 -4.12 -3.32 5.42
CA GLN A 99 -5.39 -2.62 5.69
C GLN A 99 -5.94 -1.88 4.46
N GLN A 100 -5.26 -1.95 3.30
CA GLN A 100 -5.66 -1.28 2.06
C GLN A 100 -5.87 0.24 2.20
N VAL A 101 -5.14 0.88 3.11
CA VAL A 101 -5.23 2.34 3.37
C VAL A 101 -4.15 3.14 2.63
N VAL A 102 -3.49 2.52 1.65
CA VAL A 102 -2.40 3.11 0.87
C VAL A 102 -2.94 3.48 -0.51
N ASP A 103 -2.82 4.76 -0.87
CA ASP A 103 -3.15 5.23 -2.22
C ASP A 103 -1.94 5.11 -3.17
N GLN A 104 -2.14 5.48 -4.43
CA GLN A 104 -1.10 5.47 -5.47
C GLN A 104 0.18 6.22 -5.02
N LYS A 105 0.01 7.38 -4.37
CA LYS A 105 1.12 8.21 -3.91
C LYS A 105 1.88 7.53 -2.76
N GLY A 106 1.17 6.98 -1.78
CA GLY A 106 1.75 6.23 -0.67
C GLY A 106 2.47 4.97 -1.16
N ALA A 107 1.90 4.26 -2.12
CA ALA A 107 2.50 3.07 -2.71
C ALA A 107 3.84 3.38 -3.39
N ARG A 108 3.93 4.54 -4.08
CA ARG A 108 5.19 5.02 -4.64
C ARG A 108 6.25 5.28 -3.55
N TYR A 109 5.89 5.99 -2.48
CA TYR A 109 6.83 6.24 -1.37
C TYR A 109 7.32 4.96 -0.69
N ILE A 110 6.41 4.00 -0.46
CA ILE A 110 6.77 2.70 0.09
C ILE A 110 7.72 1.97 -0.87
N THR A 111 7.41 1.95 -2.17
CA THR A 111 8.25 1.30 -3.19
C THR A 111 9.65 1.92 -3.24
N ASP A 112 9.75 3.25 -3.16
CA ASP A 112 11.04 3.96 -3.13
C ASP A 112 11.85 3.59 -1.87
N THR A 113 11.18 3.46 -0.72
CA THR A 113 11.82 3.04 0.53
C THR A 113 12.31 1.59 0.45
N LEU A 114 11.49 0.69 -0.10
CA LEU A 114 11.84 -0.72 -0.30
C LEU A 114 13.01 -0.87 -1.28
N TRP A 115 13.06 -0.04 -2.32
CA TRP A 115 14.19 0.01 -3.25
C TRP A 115 15.49 0.40 -2.54
N MET A 116 15.46 1.45 -1.72
CA MET A 116 16.63 1.88 -0.94
C MET A 116 17.13 0.77 0.00
N LEU A 117 16.22 0.05 0.68
CA LEU A 117 16.59 -1.05 1.56
C LEU A 117 17.22 -2.24 0.79
N MET A 118 16.70 -2.54 -0.40
CA MET A 118 17.27 -3.53 -1.31
C MET A 118 18.69 -3.13 -1.75
N GLU A 119 18.91 -1.87 -2.15
CA GLU A 119 20.26 -1.40 -2.55
C GLU A 119 21.26 -1.50 -1.40
N ASN A 120 20.80 -1.26 -0.17
CA ASN A 120 21.59 -1.41 1.05
C ASN A 120 21.76 -2.87 1.50
N GLY A 121 21.17 -3.85 0.81
CA GLY A 121 21.22 -5.27 1.20
C GLY A 121 20.63 -5.54 2.60
N THR A 122 19.69 -4.71 3.06
CA THR A 122 19.15 -4.76 4.42
C THR A 122 17.75 -5.35 4.41
N GLU A 123 17.53 -6.37 5.25
CA GLU A 123 16.24 -7.04 5.40
C GLU A 123 15.64 -7.55 4.07
N GLU A 124 16.49 -8.04 3.15
CA GLU A 124 16.12 -8.46 1.79
C GLU A 124 14.85 -9.32 1.72
N VAL A 125 14.72 -10.32 2.60
CA VAL A 125 13.54 -11.18 2.67
C VAL A 125 12.28 -10.39 3.05
N LYS A 126 12.36 -9.48 4.02
CA LYS A 126 11.22 -8.64 4.40
C LYS A 126 10.87 -7.63 3.32
N VAL A 127 11.87 -7.10 2.62
CA VAL A 127 11.65 -6.23 1.46
C VAL A 127 10.86 -7.00 0.39
N LEU A 128 11.28 -8.21 0.04
CA LEU A 128 10.57 -9.07 -0.91
C LEU A 128 9.13 -9.38 -0.47
N GLN A 129 8.93 -9.71 0.80
CA GLN A 129 7.61 -9.95 1.37
C GLN A 129 6.72 -8.70 1.30
N SER A 130 7.29 -7.51 1.57
CA SER A 130 6.55 -6.24 1.52
C SER A 130 6.11 -5.90 0.11
N VAL A 131 6.99 -6.13 -0.87
CA VAL A 131 6.66 -5.98 -2.30
C VAL A 131 5.56 -6.96 -2.71
N THR A 132 5.69 -8.23 -2.32
CA THR A 132 4.68 -9.25 -2.63
C THR A 132 3.33 -8.83 -2.10
N LEU A 133 3.29 -8.43 -0.82
CA LEU A 133 2.08 -7.95 -0.16
C LEU A 133 1.49 -6.72 -0.86
N LEU A 134 2.32 -5.74 -1.24
CA LEU A 134 1.87 -4.54 -1.94
C LEU A 134 1.14 -4.88 -3.23
N LEU A 135 1.72 -5.77 -4.04
CA LEU A 135 1.14 -6.18 -5.31
C LEU A 135 -0.03 -7.13 -5.15
N THR A 136 -0.04 -8.07 -4.20
CA THR A 136 -1.17 -9.02 -4.06
C THR A 136 -2.38 -8.41 -3.39
N THR A 137 -2.18 -7.46 -2.46
CA THR A 137 -3.26 -6.91 -1.66
C THR A 137 -3.89 -5.67 -2.29
N ASN A 138 -3.15 -4.91 -3.10
CA ASN A 138 -3.66 -3.67 -3.66
C ASN A 138 -3.52 -3.67 -5.19
N THR A 139 -4.55 -3.15 -5.87
CA THR A 139 -4.48 -2.84 -7.29
C THR A 139 -3.88 -1.46 -7.54
N VAL A 140 -3.57 -0.68 -6.49
CA VAL A 140 -3.06 0.70 -6.59
C VAL A 140 -1.63 0.85 -7.14
N VAL A 141 -1.06 -0.16 -7.78
CA VAL A 141 0.32 -0.10 -8.30
C VAL A 141 0.28 -0.36 -9.80
N HIS A 142 0.51 0.70 -10.58
CA HIS A 142 0.53 0.67 -12.05
C HIS A 142 1.75 1.38 -12.62
N GLY A 143 1.94 1.24 -13.94
CA GLY A 143 2.92 1.99 -14.71
C GLY A 143 4.35 1.83 -14.19
N GLU A 144 5.03 2.95 -13.96
CA GLU A 144 6.42 2.99 -13.51
C GLU A 144 6.61 2.33 -12.13
N THR A 145 5.68 2.53 -11.19
CA THR A 145 5.77 1.94 -9.86
C THR A 145 5.70 0.41 -9.93
N LEU A 146 4.84 -0.14 -10.80
CA LEU A 146 4.77 -1.58 -11.03
C LEU A 146 6.06 -2.13 -11.63
N ALA A 147 6.58 -1.47 -12.68
CA ALA A 147 7.85 -1.85 -13.31
C ALA A 147 9.00 -1.84 -12.29
N LYS A 148 9.11 -0.77 -11.49
CA LYS A 148 10.12 -0.65 -10.44
C LYS A 148 10.00 -1.77 -9.40
N THR A 149 8.78 -2.13 -9.02
CA THR A 149 8.49 -3.19 -8.06
C THR A 149 8.92 -4.57 -8.60
N LEU A 150 8.64 -4.87 -9.87
CA LEU A 150 9.10 -6.10 -10.50
C LEU A 150 10.62 -6.17 -10.62
N VAL A 151 11.26 -5.07 -11.05
CA VAL A 151 12.73 -4.99 -11.13
C VAL A 151 13.37 -5.23 -9.76
N LEU A 152 12.78 -4.71 -8.69
CA LEU A 152 13.23 -4.97 -7.33
C LEU A 152 13.23 -6.47 -7.01
N CYS A 153 12.14 -7.20 -7.32
CA CYS A 153 12.09 -8.65 -7.15
C CYS A 153 13.15 -9.40 -7.96
N PHE A 154 13.37 -8.99 -9.22
CA PHE A 154 14.43 -9.57 -10.05
C PHE A 154 15.81 -9.33 -9.45
N ARG A 155 16.09 -8.12 -8.96
CA ARG A 155 17.38 -7.81 -8.31
C ARG A 155 17.60 -8.64 -7.06
N LEU A 156 16.56 -8.85 -6.25
CA LEU A 156 16.62 -9.74 -5.08
C LEU A 156 16.87 -11.20 -5.45
N HIS A 157 16.45 -11.65 -6.64
CA HIS A 157 16.74 -12.99 -7.14
C HIS A 157 18.24 -13.21 -7.47
N PHE A 158 18.99 -12.13 -7.69
CA PHE A 158 20.43 -12.20 -7.98
C PHE A 158 21.31 -11.88 -6.76
N THR A 159 20.75 -11.86 -5.54
CA THR A 159 21.56 -11.67 -4.32
C THR A 159 22.34 -12.93 -3.97
N LYS A 160 23.21 -12.85 -2.96
CA LYS A 160 24.11 -13.96 -2.59
C LYS A 160 23.47 -14.96 -1.63
N ASP A 161 22.34 -14.60 -1.01
CA ASP A 161 21.68 -15.45 -0.03
C ASP A 161 20.72 -16.45 -0.69
N SER A 162 20.96 -17.74 -0.48
CA SER A 162 20.18 -18.82 -1.10
C SER A 162 18.70 -18.78 -0.71
N THR A 163 18.38 -18.36 0.51
CA THR A 163 16.98 -18.25 0.97
C THR A 163 16.28 -17.13 0.22
N THR A 164 16.91 -15.96 0.11
CA THR A 164 16.41 -14.82 -0.68
C THR A 164 16.25 -15.20 -2.15
N ILE A 165 17.24 -15.84 -2.77
CA ILE A 165 17.20 -16.26 -4.18
C ILE A 165 15.99 -17.16 -4.45
N ASN A 166 15.82 -18.22 -3.66
CA ASN A 166 14.74 -19.19 -3.85
C ASN A 166 13.36 -18.55 -3.64
N THR A 167 13.23 -17.73 -2.60
CA THR A 167 11.99 -17.00 -2.30
C THR A 167 11.67 -16.02 -3.42
N ALA A 168 12.65 -15.21 -3.85
CA ALA A 168 12.51 -14.24 -4.93
C ALA A 168 12.12 -14.91 -6.26
N GLY A 169 12.71 -16.08 -6.58
CA GLY A 169 12.35 -16.82 -7.79
C GLY A 169 10.88 -17.25 -7.80
N ALA A 170 10.35 -17.72 -6.66
CA ALA A 170 8.93 -18.04 -6.53
C ALA A 170 8.05 -16.79 -6.63
N THR A 171 8.42 -15.73 -5.90
CA THR A 171 7.71 -14.44 -5.91
C THR A 171 7.66 -13.82 -7.31
N VAL A 172 8.75 -13.80 -8.07
CA VAL A 172 8.77 -13.26 -9.43
C VAL A 172 7.78 -13.99 -10.32
N ARG A 173 7.76 -15.33 -10.30
CA ARG A 173 6.79 -16.11 -11.10
C ARG A 173 5.36 -15.78 -10.72
N GLN A 174 5.07 -15.70 -9.43
CA GLN A 174 3.75 -15.35 -8.91
C GLN A 174 3.32 -13.94 -9.34
N LEU A 175 4.19 -12.95 -9.16
CA LEU A 175 3.88 -11.55 -9.44
C LEU A 175 3.72 -11.29 -10.94
N VAL A 176 4.53 -11.93 -11.77
CA VAL A 176 4.36 -11.85 -13.23
C VAL A 176 3.03 -12.45 -13.64
N SER A 177 2.66 -13.64 -13.16
CA SER A 177 1.33 -14.24 -13.41
C SER A 177 0.21 -13.29 -12.99
N LEU A 178 0.29 -12.75 -11.78
CA LEU A 178 -0.68 -11.81 -11.22
C LEU A 178 -0.86 -10.56 -12.10
N VAL A 179 0.23 -10.00 -12.64
CA VAL A 179 0.14 -8.83 -13.53
C VAL A 179 -0.58 -9.18 -14.82
N PHE A 180 -0.31 -10.34 -15.42
CA PHE A 180 -1.05 -10.78 -16.61
C PHE A 180 -2.52 -11.07 -16.32
N GLU A 181 -2.83 -11.69 -15.18
CA GLU A 181 -4.21 -11.91 -14.74
C GLU A 181 -4.98 -10.59 -14.56
N ARG A 182 -4.32 -9.54 -14.05
CA ARG A 182 -4.91 -8.20 -13.95
C ARG A 182 -5.26 -7.61 -15.31
N VAL A 183 -4.38 -7.75 -16.29
CA VAL A 183 -4.63 -7.25 -17.65
C VAL A 183 -5.86 -7.92 -18.25
N VAL A 184 -5.96 -9.26 -18.14
CA VAL A 184 -7.13 -10.01 -18.63
C VAL A 184 -8.42 -9.58 -17.93
N ALA A 185 -8.36 -9.34 -16.61
CA ALA A 185 -9.52 -8.86 -15.86
C ALA A 185 -9.94 -7.44 -16.27
N GLU A 186 -8.97 -6.54 -16.48
CA GLU A 186 -9.20 -5.17 -16.93
C GLU A 186 -9.79 -5.13 -18.36
N GLU A 187 -9.33 -6.00 -19.26
CA GLU A 187 -9.88 -6.16 -20.62
C GLU A 187 -11.32 -6.66 -20.59
N ALA A 188 -11.63 -7.68 -19.79
CA ALA A 188 -12.99 -8.20 -19.65
C ALA A 188 -13.96 -7.15 -19.06
N GLU A 189 -13.51 -6.35 -18.10
CA GLU A 189 -14.29 -5.24 -17.55
C GLU A 189 -14.50 -4.13 -18.58
N ALA A 190 -13.52 -3.85 -19.44
CA ALA A 190 -13.66 -2.88 -20.51
C ALA A 190 -14.68 -3.33 -21.58
N GLU A 191 -14.72 -4.63 -21.89
CA GLU A 191 -15.71 -5.21 -22.81
C GLU A 191 -17.13 -5.17 -22.21
N ALA A 192 -17.31 -5.59 -20.96
CA ALA A 192 -18.60 -5.55 -20.27
C ALA A 192 -19.18 -4.12 -20.18
N ASN A 193 -18.33 -3.13 -19.87
CA ASN A 193 -18.73 -1.72 -19.84
C ASN A 193 -19.10 -1.17 -21.22
N GLN A 194 -18.57 -1.73 -22.31
CA GLN A 194 -18.97 -1.35 -23.68
C GLN A 194 -20.34 -1.91 -24.04
N ASP A 195 -20.66 -3.13 -23.61
CA ASP A 195 -21.95 -3.76 -23.85
C ASP A 195 -23.08 -3.08 -23.04
N GLU A 196 -22.87 -2.77 -21.76
CA GLU A 196 -23.84 -2.00 -20.94
C GLU A 196 -24.12 -0.62 -21.56
N LYS A 197 -23.07 0.09 -22.00
CA LYS A 197 -23.22 1.42 -22.62
C LYS A 197 -23.94 1.37 -23.97
N ARG A 198 -23.92 0.21 -24.65
CA ARG A 198 -24.62 -0.02 -25.92
C ARG A 198 -26.09 -0.40 -25.70
N GLU A 199 -26.40 -1.17 -24.66
CA GLU A 199 -27.78 -1.50 -24.26
C GLU A 199 -28.55 -0.26 -23.76
N VAL A 200 -27.94 0.54 -22.88
CA VAL A 200 -28.56 1.77 -22.35
C VAL A 200 -28.90 2.75 -23.49
N ASN A 201 -27.98 2.90 -24.46
CA ASN A 201 -28.19 3.78 -25.62
C ASN A 201 -29.28 3.23 -26.58
N LEU A 202 -29.52 1.92 -26.61
CA LEU A 202 -30.55 1.30 -27.43
C LEU A 202 -31.95 1.41 -26.79
N GLU A 203 -32.07 1.38 -25.46
CA GLU A 203 -33.34 1.61 -24.76
C GLU A 203 -33.79 3.08 -24.84
N GLU A 204 -32.87 4.05 -24.73
CA GLU A 204 -33.17 5.48 -24.91
C GLU A 204 -33.71 5.78 -26.32
N LEU A 205 -33.15 5.15 -27.37
CA LEU A 205 -33.67 5.27 -28.74
C LEU A 205 -35.06 4.65 -28.92
N LYS A 206 -35.36 3.54 -28.24
CA LYS A 206 -36.68 2.89 -28.29
C LYS A 206 -37.75 3.74 -27.61
N MET A 207 -37.44 4.38 -26.47
CA MET A 207 -38.37 5.28 -25.79
C MET A 207 -38.66 6.55 -26.61
N ALA A 208 -37.67 7.08 -27.34
CA ALA A 208 -37.86 8.24 -28.23
C ALA A 208 -38.76 7.94 -29.45
N THR A 209 -38.88 6.68 -29.87
CA THR A 209 -39.67 6.28 -31.04
C THR A 209 -41.14 5.98 -30.68
N ALA A 210 -41.46 5.76 -29.41
CA ALA A 210 -42.81 5.39 -28.96
C ALA A 210 -43.76 6.59 -28.69
N VAL A 211 -43.32 7.83 -28.95
CA VAL A 211 -44.10 9.06 -28.70
C VAL A 211 -44.48 9.80 -30.00
N ALA A 212 -44.45 9.12 -31.15
CA ALA A 212 -44.89 9.68 -32.44
C ALA A 212 -46.17 9.01 -32.96
#